data_AF-A0A8S9S3N8-F1
#
_entry.id   AF-A0A8S9S3N8-F1
#
_cell.length_a   1.000
_cell.length_b   1.000
_cell.length_c   1.000
_cell.angle_alpha   90.00
_cell.angle_beta   90.00
_cell.angle_gamma   90.00
#
_symmetry.space_group_name_H-M   'P 1'
#
loop_
_entity.id
_entity.type
_entity.pdbx_description
1 polymer ?
#
loop_
_entity_poly.entity_id
_entity_poly.type
_entity_poly.pdbx_seq_one_letter_code
_entity_poly.pdbx_strand_id
1 'polypeptide(L)'
;MATAPLSGFFLTSLSPSQPSLQKQTLRSSPTVACLPSSSSSSSSSFSRSVPTLIRNEPVFAAPAPIITPYWSEEMGSEAYEEAIEALKKLIIEKEELKTVAAAKVEQATAALQTGTSSDKKAFDPVENIKQGFITFKKEKYETNPALYGELAKGQSPKYMVFACSDSRVCPSHVLNFQPGEAFVVRNIANMVPPFDKVKYGGVGAAIEYAVLHLKVENIVVIGHSACGGIKGLMSFPLDGNNSTDFIEDWVKICLPAKSKVISELGDSAFEAQCGRCEREAVNVSLANLLTYPFVREGLVKGTLALKGGYYDFIKGAFELWGLEFGLSETSSEAVNVSLANLLTYPFVREGLVKGTLALKGGYYDFIKGAFELWGLEFGLSETSSV
;
A
#
# COMPACT_ATOMS: atom_id res chain seq x y z
N MET A 1 38.08 20.74 -40.73
CA MET A 1 39.44 20.15 -40.61
C MET A 1 39.45 19.40 -39.28
N ALA A 2 39.03 18.14 -39.23
CA ALA A 2 39.87 16.96 -39.50
C ALA A 2 41.14 16.96 -38.64
N THR A 3 41.21 16.11 -37.62
CA THR A 3 42.06 14.90 -37.57
C THR A 3 42.08 14.31 -36.15
N ALA A 4 41.56 13.09 -36.00
CA ALA A 4 42.17 12.09 -35.12
C ALA A 4 43.44 11.53 -35.82
N PRO A 5 44.37 10.77 -35.18
CA PRO A 5 44.08 9.34 -34.93
C PRO A 5 44.87 8.58 -33.82
N LEU A 6 44.31 7.39 -33.48
CA LEU A 6 44.93 6.06 -33.25
C LEU A 6 45.84 5.72 -32.03
N SER A 7 45.37 4.73 -31.26
CA SER A 7 45.96 3.37 -31.00
C SER A 7 45.67 2.91 -29.54
N GLY A 8 45.33 1.68 -29.18
CA GLY A 8 45.04 0.42 -29.90
C GLY A 8 44.87 -0.74 -28.89
N PHE A 9 44.02 -1.73 -29.26
CA PHE A 9 43.96 -3.17 -28.84
C PHE A 9 43.75 -3.53 -27.34
N PHE A 10 42.92 -4.50 -26.92
CA PHE A 10 42.65 -5.84 -27.44
C PHE A 10 41.20 -6.34 -27.15
N LEU A 11 40.67 -7.12 -28.08
CA LEU A 11 39.51 -8.02 -27.94
C LEU A 11 40.01 -9.43 -27.58
N THR A 12 39.35 -10.11 -26.63
CA THR A 12 39.33 -11.58 -26.58
C THR A 12 37.95 -12.08 -26.16
N SER A 13 37.43 -12.98 -26.98
CA SER A 13 36.18 -13.73 -26.82
C SER A 13 36.27 -14.84 -25.79
N LEU A 14 35.18 -15.15 -25.11
CA LEU A 14 34.95 -16.44 -24.46
C LEU A 14 33.55 -16.97 -24.82
N SER A 15 33.54 -18.15 -25.45
CA SER A 15 32.35 -18.98 -25.72
C SER A 15 32.05 -19.89 -24.51
N PRO A 16 30.82 -20.44 -24.40
CA PRO A 16 30.35 -21.13 -23.20
C PRO A 16 30.69 -22.62 -23.18
N SER A 17 31.06 -23.13 -22.01
CA SER A 17 31.25 -24.56 -21.71
C SER A 17 30.15 -25.06 -20.76
N GLN A 18 29.40 -26.07 -21.19
CA GLN A 18 28.48 -26.88 -20.38
C GLN A 18 29.23 -27.73 -19.33
N PRO A 19 28.51 -28.24 -18.31
CA PRO A 19 28.54 -29.69 -18.14
C PRO A 19 27.17 -30.33 -17.85
N SER A 20 27.23 -31.65 -17.98
CA SER A 20 26.20 -32.66 -18.23
C SER A 20 25.36 -33.12 -17.02
N LEU A 21 24.14 -33.54 -17.35
CA LEU A 21 23.23 -34.38 -16.57
C LEU A 21 23.83 -35.74 -16.16
N GLN A 22 23.67 -36.14 -14.90
CA GLN A 22 23.59 -37.55 -14.50
C GLN A 22 22.46 -37.78 -13.49
N LYS A 23 21.84 -38.95 -13.61
CA LYS A 23 20.54 -39.39 -13.11
C LYS A 23 20.79 -40.59 -12.18
N GLN A 24 20.32 -40.55 -10.93
CA GLN A 24 20.22 -41.71 -10.03
C GLN A 24 18.99 -41.51 -9.12
N THR A 25 17.83 -42.11 -9.42
CA THR A 25 17.31 -43.43 -8.99
C THR A 25 17.05 -43.59 -7.49
N LEU A 26 15.75 -43.70 -7.19
CA LEU A 26 15.10 -44.14 -5.95
C LEU A 26 15.59 -45.51 -5.44
N ARG A 27 15.71 -45.66 -4.11
CA ARG A 27 15.18 -46.85 -3.40
C ARG A 27 15.06 -46.67 -1.88
N SER A 28 14.18 -47.52 -1.36
CA SER A 28 13.44 -47.56 -0.11
C SER A 28 14.18 -48.10 1.12
N SER A 29 13.58 -47.84 2.29
CA SER A 29 13.86 -48.29 3.68
C SER A 29 14.23 -49.77 3.86
N PRO A 30 14.73 -50.14 5.06
CA PRO A 30 13.80 -50.77 6.02
C PRO A 30 14.01 -50.43 7.51
N THR A 31 12.94 -50.71 8.24
CA THR A 31 12.66 -50.71 9.69
C THR A 31 13.46 -51.77 10.45
N VAL A 32 13.96 -51.49 11.65
CA VAL A 32 14.14 -52.48 12.74
C VAL A 32 13.94 -51.80 14.11
N ALA A 33 13.10 -52.42 14.94
CA ALA A 33 12.86 -52.10 16.35
C ALA A 33 13.73 -52.97 17.27
N CYS A 34 14.08 -52.46 18.46
CA CYS A 34 13.94 -53.15 19.76
C CYS A 34 14.47 -52.30 20.94
N LEU A 35 13.65 -52.24 21.99
CA LEU A 35 13.83 -51.68 23.35
C LEU A 35 14.59 -52.69 24.26
N PRO A 36 14.68 -52.49 25.60
CA PRO A 36 15.15 -51.34 26.38
C PRO A 36 16.16 -51.77 27.48
N SER A 37 16.81 -50.81 28.16
CA SER A 37 17.21 -51.00 29.56
C SER A 37 17.16 -49.68 30.33
N SER A 38 16.71 -49.82 31.57
CA SER A 38 16.16 -48.82 32.47
C SER A 38 17.16 -48.42 33.55
N SER A 39 17.20 -47.13 33.90
CA SER A 39 17.38 -46.71 35.29
C SER A 39 16.80 -45.31 35.52
N SER A 40 15.75 -45.35 36.33
CA SER A 40 14.90 -44.33 36.95
C SER A 40 15.58 -43.10 37.58
N SER A 41 14.95 -41.95 37.39
CA SER A 41 14.67 -40.99 38.47
C SER A 41 13.39 -40.18 38.19
N SER A 42 12.37 -40.47 39.00
CA SER A 42 11.19 -39.69 39.45
C SER A 42 11.24 -38.15 39.27
N SER A 43 10.17 -37.36 39.13
CA SER A 43 8.72 -37.56 38.97
C SER A 43 8.09 -36.15 39.00
N SER A 44 7.36 -35.72 37.96
CA SER A 44 6.18 -34.85 38.07
C SER A 44 5.55 -34.68 36.68
N SER A 45 4.56 -35.52 36.42
CA SER A 45 3.72 -35.51 35.23
C SER A 45 2.72 -34.35 35.30
N PHE A 46 2.94 -33.30 34.50
CA PHE A 46 1.86 -32.46 33.99
C PHE A 46 1.81 -32.64 32.48
N SER A 47 0.84 -33.42 32.00
CA SER A 47 0.54 -33.50 30.57
C SER A 47 0.08 -32.12 30.11
N ARG A 48 0.87 -31.45 29.26
CA ARG A 48 0.37 -30.31 28.48
C ARG A 48 -0.54 -30.87 27.39
N SER A 49 -1.84 -30.91 27.67
CA SER A 49 -2.85 -31.06 26.63
C SER A 49 -2.72 -29.89 25.65
N VAL A 50 -2.77 -30.21 24.36
CA VAL A 50 -2.94 -29.25 23.28
C VAL A 50 -4.20 -28.43 23.57
N PRO A 51 -4.22 -27.08 23.47
CA PRO A 51 -5.44 -26.33 23.67
C PRO A 51 -6.47 -26.75 22.60
N THR A 52 -7.53 -27.43 23.03
CA THR A 52 -8.67 -27.74 22.17
C THR A 52 -9.37 -26.42 21.80
N LEU A 53 -9.43 -26.18 20.50
CA LEU A 53 -9.96 -24.97 19.85
C LEU A 53 -11.50 -24.92 19.86
N ILE A 54 -12.13 -25.47 20.90
CA ILE A 54 -13.58 -25.48 21.09
C ILE A 54 -13.83 -25.34 22.59
N ARG A 55 -14.23 -24.14 23.03
CA ARG A 55 -14.83 -23.92 24.35
C ARG A 55 -16.33 -24.09 24.20
N ASN A 56 -16.90 -25.15 24.78
CA ASN A 56 -18.35 -25.35 24.90
C ASN A 56 -18.93 -24.51 26.06
N GLU A 57 -18.62 -23.22 26.10
CA GLU A 57 -19.35 -22.27 26.94
C GLU A 57 -20.27 -21.44 26.04
N PRO A 58 -21.50 -21.12 26.48
CA PRO A 58 -22.39 -20.28 25.69
C PRO A 58 -21.79 -18.87 25.63
N VAL A 59 -21.05 -18.60 24.56
CA VAL A 59 -20.82 -17.24 24.10
C VAL A 59 -22.20 -16.70 23.79
N PHE A 60 -22.62 -15.63 24.45
CA PHE A 60 -23.80 -14.86 24.04
C PHE A 60 -23.57 -14.47 22.57
N ALA A 61 -24.14 -15.26 21.66
CA ALA A 61 -24.11 -14.95 20.24
C ALA A 61 -24.94 -13.68 20.10
N ALA A 62 -24.28 -12.57 19.77
CA ALA A 62 -24.98 -11.45 19.17
C ALA A 62 -25.84 -12.04 18.04
N PRO A 63 -27.15 -11.73 17.96
CA PRO A 63 -28.00 -12.29 16.92
C PRO A 63 -27.33 -12.00 15.58
N ALA A 64 -27.11 -13.06 14.79
CA ALA A 64 -26.55 -12.91 13.46
C ALA A 64 -27.41 -11.88 12.72
N PRO A 65 -26.82 -10.82 12.15
CA PRO A 65 -27.60 -9.84 11.43
C PRO A 65 -28.35 -10.57 10.31
N ILE A 66 -29.66 -10.37 10.22
CA ILE A 66 -30.42 -10.83 9.08
C ILE A 66 -29.98 -9.96 7.90
N ILE A 67 -29.06 -10.48 7.08
CA ILE A 67 -28.62 -9.83 5.86
C ILE A 67 -29.69 -10.09 4.80
N THR A 68 -30.66 -9.19 4.67
CA THR A 68 -31.59 -9.18 3.53
C THR A 68 -30.91 -8.50 2.35
N PRO A 69 -30.61 -9.21 1.24
CA PRO A 69 -30.18 -8.55 0.02
C PRO A 69 -31.32 -7.62 -0.45
N TYR A 70 -31.06 -6.33 -0.52
CA TYR A 70 -32.06 -5.34 -0.96
C TYR A 70 -32.36 -5.44 -2.47
N TRP A 71 -31.53 -6.15 -3.25
CA TRP A 71 -31.65 -6.20 -4.70
C TRP A 71 -30.83 -7.36 -5.31
N SER A 72 -31.44 -8.11 -6.22
CA SER A 72 -30.79 -9.05 -7.14
C SER A 72 -31.65 -9.21 -8.39
N GLU A 73 -31.42 -8.40 -9.41
CA GLU A 73 -32.00 -8.62 -10.74
C GLU A 73 -30.98 -8.32 -11.83
N GLU A 74 -31.00 -9.16 -12.86
CA GLU A 74 -30.28 -9.01 -14.12
C GLU A 74 -30.64 -7.67 -14.78
N MET A 75 -29.92 -6.63 -14.37
CA MET A 75 -29.25 -5.69 -15.27
C MET A 75 -30.08 -5.26 -16.50
N GLY A 76 -31.23 -4.62 -16.25
CA GLY A 76 -31.85 -3.56 -17.05
C GLY A 76 -31.53 -3.56 -18.54
N SER A 77 -31.91 -4.61 -19.26
CA SER A 77 -31.75 -4.68 -20.71
C SER A 77 -33.06 -4.90 -21.46
N GLU A 78 -34.10 -5.46 -20.84
CA GLU A 78 -35.32 -5.83 -21.58
C GLU A 78 -36.52 -4.95 -21.23
N ALA A 79 -36.75 -4.63 -19.95
CA ALA A 79 -38.03 -4.04 -19.53
C ALA A 79 -38.29 -2.59 -20.01
N TYR A 80 -37.24 -1.77 -20.21
CA TYR A 80 -37.42 -0.35 -20.58
C TYR A 80 -37.38 -0.11 -22.09
N GLU A 81 -36.50 -0.81 -22.81
CA GLU A 81 -36.41 -0.71 -24.27
C GLU A 81 -37.68 -1.27 -24.92
N GLU A 82 -38.15 -2.46 -24.51
CA GLU A 82 -39.43 -3.02 -24.99
C GLU A 82 -40.62 -2.13 -24.62
N ALA A 83 -40.64 -1.56 -23.40
CA ALA A 83 -41.72 -0.66 -22.99
C ALA A 83 -41.73 0.64 -23.82
N ILE A 84 -40.56 1.20 -24.13
CA ILE A 84 -40.43 2.40 -24.98
C ILE A 84 -40.85 2.08 -26.42
N GLU A 85 -40.47 0.93 -26.95
CA GLU A 85 -40.80 0.54 -28.32
C GLU A 85 -42.29 0.17 -28.47
N ALA A 86 -42.87 -0.52 -27.48
CA ALA A 86 -44.31 -0.76 -27.40
C ALA A 86 -45.10 0.56 -27.30
N LEU A 87 -44.63 1.54 -26.52
CA LEU A 87 -45.25 2.86 -26.44
C LEU A 87 -45.19 3.59 -27.79
N LYS A 88 -44.03 3.57 -28.46
CA LYS A 88 -43.85 4.18 -29.78
C LYS A 88 -44.81 3.56 -30.81
N LYS A 89 -44.95 2.23 -30.80
CA LYS A 89 -45.86 1.50 -31.70
C LYS A 89 -47.32 1.88 -31.46
N LEU A 90 -47.74 1.96 -30.19
CA LEU A 90 -49.11 2.37 -29.82
C LEU A 90 -49.43 3.83 -30.20
N ILE A 91 -48.43 4.73 -30.17
CA ILE A 91 -48.59 6.14 -30.59
C ILE A 91 -48.70 6.26 -32.12
N ILE A 92 -48.05 5.36 -32.88
CA ILE A 92 -48.15 5.33 -34.34
C ILE A 92 -49.48 4.73 -34.80
N GLU A 93 -49.95 3.67 -34.16
CA GLU A 93 -51.22 2.97 -34.51
C GLU A 93 -52.48 3.78 -34.19
N LYS A 94 -52.39 4.76 -33.27
CA LYS A 94 -53.52 5.61 -32.89
C LYS A 94 -53.22 7.07 -33.21
N GLU A 95 -53.50 7.50 -34.44
CA GLU A 95 -53.31 8.89 -34.87
C GLU A 95 -54.02 9.91 -33.97
N GLU A 96 -55.17 9.54 -33.39
CA GLU A 96 -55.94 10.36 -32.45
C GLU A 96 -55.23 10.60 -31.11
N LEU A 97 -54.21 9.80 -30.76
CA LEU A 97 -53.42 9.98 -29.55
C LEU A 97 -52.18 10.86 -29.77
N LYS A 98 -51.82 11.23 -31.00
CA LYS A 98 -50.65 12.09 -31.25
C LYS A 98 -50.82 13.48 -30.62
N THR A 99 -52.02 14.06 -30.69
CA THR A 99 -52.33 15.37 -30.11
C THR A 99 -52.38 15.32 -28.58
N VAL A 100 -52.95 14.26 -28.02
CA VAL A 100 -53.01 14.03 -26.56
C VAL A 100 -51.64 13.68 -25.98
N ALA A 101 -50.83 12.90 -26.70
CA ALA A 101 -49.46 12.57 -26.32
C ALA A 101 -48.55 13.80 -26.43
N ALA A 102 -48.67 14.59 -27.51
CA ALA A 102 -47.94 15.85 -27.64
C ALA A 102 -48.32 16.83 -26.52
N ALA A 103 -49.61 16.98 -26.21
CA ALA A 103 -50.08 17.81 -25.10
C ALA A 103 -49.57 17.31 -23.74
N LYS A 104 -49.56 15.99 -23.50
CA LYS A 104 -49.01 15.41 -22.26
C LYS A 104 -47.49 15.52 -22.17
N VAL A 105 -46.78 15.41 -23.28
CA VAL A 105 -45.33 15.62 -23.35
C VAL A 105 -45.01 17.09 -23.10
N GLU A 106 -45.76 18.02 -23.67
CA GLU A 106 -45.62 19.45 -23.45
C GLU A 106 -45.97 19.83 -22.00
N GLN A 107 -47.02 19.22 -21.42
CA GLN A 107 -47.40 19.38 -20.02
C GLN A 107 -46.36 18.76 -19.05
N ALA A 108 -45.76 17.63 -19.39
CA ALA A 108 -44.65 17.03 -18.64
C ALA A 108 -43.37 17.88 -18.76
N THR A 109 -43.11 18.45 -19.94
CA THR A 109 -41.96 19.34 -20.18
C THR A 109 -42.13 20.66 -19.44
N ALA A 110 -43.35 21.21 -19.37
CA ALA A 110 -43.70 22.37 -18.57
C ALA A 110 -43.64 22.09 -17.05
N ALA A 111 -44.05 20.90 -16.61
CA ALA A 111 -43.90 20.48 -15.21
C ALA A 111 -42.42 20.30 -14.81
N LEU A 112 -41.57 19.87 -15.74
CA LEU A 112 -40.11 19.79 -15.56
C LEU A 112 -39.45 21.18 -15.58
N GLN A 113 -40.00 22.15 -16.32
CA GLN A 113 -39.47 23.52 -16.39
C GLN A 113 -39.95 24.44 -15.26
N THR A 114 -41.13 24.19 -14.69
CA THR A 114 -41.68 24.94 -13.53
C THR A 114 -41.22 24.38 -12.18
N GLY A 115 -40.49 23.26 -12.18
CA GLY A 115 -39.88 22.63 -11.01
C GLY A 115 -38.65 23.38 -10.47
N THR A 116 -38.75 24.68 -10.20
CA THR A 116 -37.81 25.36 -9.30
C THR A 116 -38.47 25.57 -7.94
N SER A 117 -37.97 24.78 -6.97
CA SER A 117 -38.02 24.94 -5.51
C SER A 117 -39.36 24.80 -4.78
N SER A 118 -39.67 23.58 -4.30
CA SER A 118 -40.19 23.39 -2.93
C SER A 118 -40.22 21.95 -2.37
N ASP A 119 -39.80 20.90 -3.08
CA ASP A 119 -39.67 19.56 -2.48
C ASP A 119 -38.33 18.93 -2.85
N LYS A 120 -37.29 19.19 -2.05
CA LYS A 120 -36.06 18.39 -2.13
C LYS A 120 -36.43 16.98 -1.66
N LYS A 121 -36.70 16.07 -2.60
CA LYS A 121 -36.80 14.63 -2.33
C LYS A 121 -35.62 14.25 -1.42
N ALA A 122 -35.91 13.66 -0.26
CA ALA A 122 -34.88 13.26 0.69
C ALA A 122 -33.84 12.38 -0.01
N PHE A 123 -32.56 12.54 0.36
CA PHE A 123 -31.49 11.73 -0.20
C PHE A 123 -31.75 10.25 0.12
N ASP A 124 -31.96 9.45 -0.93
CA ASP A 124 -32.09 8.01 -0.81
C ASP A 124 -30.74 7.35 -1.20
N PRO A 125 -30.00 6.79 -0.24
CA PRO A 125 -28.69 6.19 -0.51
C PRO A 125 -28.77 4.99 -1.45
N VAL A 126 -29.86 4.21 -1.40
CA VAL A 126 -30.01 3.01 -2.22
C VAL A 126 -30.25 3.41 -3.67
N GLU A 127 -31.14 4.36 -3.91
CA GLU A 127 -31.41 4.87 -5.26
C GLU A 127 -30.19 5.57 -5.86
N ASN A 128 -29.42 6.30 -5.05
CA ASN A 128 -28.18 6.93 -5.51
C ASN A 128 -27.14 5.89 -5.97
N ILE A 129 -26.97 4.78 -5.24
CA ILE A 129 -26.07 3.68 -5.64
C ILE A 129 -26.56 3.02 -6.93
N LYS A 130 -27.87 2.74 -7.05
CA LYS A 130 -28.47 2.15 -8.26
C LYS A 130 -28.22 3.02 -9.47
N GLN A 131 -28.55 4.31 -9.38
CA GLN A 131 -28.40 5.24 -10.49
C GLN A 131 -26.92 5.40 -10.88
N GLY A 132 -26.01 5.44 -9.90
CA GLY A 132 -24.57 5.47 -10.15
C GLY A 132 -24.08 4.23 -10.92
N PHE A 133 -24.54 3.04 -10.54
CA PHE A 133 -24.17 1.80 -11.24
C PHE A 133 -24.78 1.69 -12.64
N ILE A 134 -26.04 2.08 -12.83
CA ILE A 134 -26.68 2.14 -14.16
C ILE A 134 -25.88 3.05 -15.09
N THR A 135 -25.45 4.21 -14.58
CA THR A 135 -24.62 5.16 -15.34
C THR A 135 -23.28 4.53 -15.71
N PHE A 136 -22.57 3.92 -14.76
CA PHE A 136 -21.33 3.19 -15.02
C PHE A 136 -21.51 2.08 -16.07
N LYS A 137 -22.57 1.28 -15.95
CA LYS A 137 -22.86 0.17 -16.87
C LYS A 137 -23.00 0.70 -18.30
N LYS A 138 -23.86 1.69 -18.49
CA LYS A 138 -24.17 2.25 -19.81
C LYS A 138 -23.00 3.01 -20.42
N GLU A 139 -22.35 3.86 -19.64
CA GLU A 139 -21.38 4.82 -20.18
C GLU A 139 -19.95 4.28 -20.23
N LYS A 140 -19.61 3.28 -19.42
CA LYS A 140 -18.25 2.73 -19.32
C LYS A 140 -18.19 1.25 -19.69
N TYR A 141 -19.02 0.41 -19.06
CA TYR A 141 -18.94 -1.04 -19.26
C TYR A 141 -19.35 -1.45 -20.69
N GLU A 142 -20.55 -1.07 -21.11
CA GLU A 142 -21.12 -1.42 -22.42
C GLU A 142 -20.40 -0.73 -23.59
N THR A 143 -19.79 0.43 -23.36
CA THR A 143 -19.00 1.16 -24.37
C THR A 143 -17.58 0.61 -24.55
N ASN A 144 -17.08 -0.24 -23.63
CA ASN A 144 -15.73 -0.81 -23.69
C ASN A 144 -15.73 -2.34 -23.55
N PRO A 145 -16.48 -3.08 -24.38
CA PRO A 145 -16.66 -4.53 -24.20
C PRO A 145 -15.35 -5.32 -24.33
N ALA A 146 -14.41 -4.88 -25.16
CA ALA A 146 -13.09 -5.50 -25.29
C ALA A 146 -12.27 -5.39 -23.99
N LEU A 147 -12.26 -4.20 -23.37
CA LEU A 147 -11.55 -3.96 -22.11
C LEU A 147 -12.11 -4.84 -20.99
N TYR A 148 -13.42 -4.76 -20.74
CA TYR A 148 -14.05 -5.50 -19.66
C TYR A 148 -14.08 -7.02 -19.92
N GLY A 149 -14.12 -7.44 -21.19
CA GLY A 149 -13.96 -8.84 -21.58
C GLY A 149 -12.59 -9.42 -21.22
N GLU A 150 -11.51 -8.65 -21.36
CA GLU A 150 -10.19 -9.07 -20.90
C GLU A 150 -10.06 -9.00 -19.36
N LEU A 151 -10.57 -7.95 -18.73
CA LEU A 151 -10.54 -7.81 -17.26
C LEU A 151 -11.32 -8.93 -16.54
N ALA A 152 -12.37 -9.47 -17.17
CA ALA A 152 -13.12 -10.60 -16.64
C ALA A 152 -12.28 -11.89 -16.56
N LYS A 153 -11.20 -12.02 -17.34
CA LYS A 153 -10.31 -13.18 -17.34
C LYS A 153 -9.23 -13.08 -16.26
N GLY A 154 -8.87 -11.87 -15.85
CA GLY A 154 -7.84 -11.63 -14.84
C GLY A 154 -7.38 -10.17 -14.79
N GLN A 155 -6.42 -9.90 -13.90
CA GLN A 155 -5.83 -8.58 -13.70
C GLN A 155 -4.30 -8.65 -13.75
N SER A 156 -3.66 -7.60 -14.28
CA SER A 156 -2.20 -7.46 -14.30
C SER A 156 -1.77 -5.99 -14.10
N PRO A 157 -2.18 -5.35 -12.98
CA PRO A 157 -1.89 -3.95 -12.73
C PRO A 157 -0.39 -3.70 -12.65
N LYS A 158 0.06 -2.56 -13.17
CA LYS A 158 1.46 -2.14 -13.12
C LYS A 158 1.80 -1.34 -11.87
N TYR A 159 0.77 -0.79 -11.23
CA TYR A 159 0.89 0.04 -10.04
C TYR A 159 0.20 -0.62 -8.84
N MET A 160 0.85 -0.58 -7.69
CA MET A 160 0.20 -0.62 -6.39
C MET A 160 0.13 0.80 -5.84
N VAL A 161 -1.03 1.23 -5.36
CA VAL A 161 -1.23 2.60 -4.86
C VAL A 161 -1.73 2.58 -3.43
N PHE A 162 -1.02 3.24 -2.52
CA PHE A 162 -1.53 3.62 -1.20
C PHE A 162 -2.06 5.05 -1.27
N ALA A 163 -3.35 5.21 -0.96
CA ALA A 163 -4.01 6.51 -0.90
C ALA A 163 -4.87 6.63 0.37
N CYS A 164 -5.25 7.85 0.73
CA CYS A 164 -6.06 8.07 1.92
C CYS A 164 -7.51 7.65 1.66
N SER A 165 -8.21 7.19 2.69
CA SER A 165 -9.66 6.94 2.66
C SER A 165 -10.51 8.21 2.50
N ASP A 166 -9.89 9.39 2.57
CA ASP A 166 -10.54 10.68 2.36
C ASP A 166 -11.33 10.71 1.04
N SER A 167 -12.60 11.14 1.10
CA SER A 167 -13.53 11.08 -0.04
C SER A 167 -13.13 11.97 -1.21
N ARG A 168 -12.23 12.94 -1.01
CA ARG A 168 -11.80 13.92 -2.01
C ARG A 168 -10.65 13.44 -2.90
N VAL A 169 -9.99 12.34 -2.53
CA VAL A 169 -8.69 11.94 -3.11
C VAL A 169 -8.70 10.53 -3.72
N CYS A 170 -9.81 10.15 -4.38
CA CYS A 170 -9.89 8.88 -5.09
C CYS A 170 -8.76 8.78 -6.14
N PRO A 171 -7.79 7.85 -6.01
CA PRO A 171 -6.61 7.83 -6.87
C PRO A 171 -6.97 7.57 -8.34
N SER A 172 -8.02 6.79 -8.60
CA SER A 172 -8.53 6.57 -9.97
C SER A 172 -8.99 7.87 -10.63
N HIS A 173 -9.53 8.81 -9.86
CA HIS A 173 -9.96 10.10 -10.39
C HIS A 173 -8.77 11.07 -10.52
N VAL A 174 -7.95 11.20 -9.47
CA VAL A 174 -6.84 12.17 -9.42
C VAL A 174 -5.78 11.86 -10.48
N LEU A 175 -5.46 10.59 -10.69
CA LEU A 175 -4.42 10.15 -11.65
C LEU A 175 -4.99 9.53 -12.92
N ASN A 176 -6.31 9.59 -13.11
CA ASN A 176 -7.02 9.05 -14.27
C ASN A 176 -6.72 7.55 -14.55
N PHE A 177 -6.53 6.74 -13.50
CA PHE A 177 -6.35 5.30 -13.68
C PHE A 177 -7.61 4.66 -14.25
N GLN A 178 -7.43 3.85 -15.28
CA GLN A 178 -8.43 2.99 -15.86
C GLN A 178 -8.57 1.69 -15.05
N PRO A 179 -9.72 0.98 -15.17
CA PRO A 179 -9.88 -0.33 -14.56
C PRO A 179 -8.77 -1.30 -14.99
N GLY A 180 -8.13 -1.93 -13.99
CA GLY A 180 -7.03 -2.88 -14.21
C GLY A 180 -5.62 -2.28 -14.17
N GLU A 181 -5.45 -0.95 -14.12
CA GLU A 181 -4.11 -0.33 -14.13
C GLU A 181 -3.45 -0.31 -12.74
N ALA A 182 -4.23 -0.11 -11.68
CA ALA A 182 -3.73 0.05 -10.32
C ALA A 182 -4.44 -0.85 -9.31
N PHE A 183 -3.65 -1.56 -8.51
CA PHE A 183 -4.10 -2.27 -7.32
C PHE A 183 -4.05 -1.32 -6.11
N VAL A 184 -5.20 -0.96 -5.56
CA VAL A 184 -5.32 0.18 -4.63
C VAL A 184 -5.57 -0.28 -3.19
N VAL A 185 -4.80 0.27 -2.25
CA VAL A 185 -5.05 0.19 -0.81
C VAL A 185 -5.43 1.58 -0.31
N ARG A 186 -6.58 1.69 0.39
CA ARG A 186 -7.03 2.94 0.99
C ARG A 186 -7.17 2.79 2.50
N ASN A 187 -6.51 3.64 3.25
CA ASN A 187 -6.57 3.66 4.72
C ASN A 187 -6.42 5.10 5.26
N ILE A 188 -6.50 5.25 6.58
CA ILE A 188 -6.39 6.56 7.23
C ILE A 188 -4.96 7.09 7.02
N ALA A 189 -4.85 8.26 6.41
CA ALA A 189 -3.59 8.95 6.11
C ALA A 189 -2.59 8.14 5.27
N ASN A 190 -3.09 7.26 4.38
CA ASN A 190 -2.28 6.55 3.37
C ASN A 190 -1.00 5.91 3.93
N MET A 191 -1.07 5.43 5.18
CA MET A 191 0.09 4.96 5.91
C MET A 191 0.42 3.52 5.52
N VAL A 192 1.72 3.26 5.37
CA VAL A 192 2.25 1.90 5.31
C VAL A 192 2.94 1.60 6.63
N PRO A 193 2.42 0.69 7.46
CA PRO A 193 3.12 0.23 8.66
C PRO A 193 4.36 -0.60 8.30
N PRO A 194 5.31 -0.77 9.25
CA PRO A 194 6.39 -1.73 9.08
C PRO A 194 5.86 -3.18 9.05
N PHE A 195 6.69 -4.10 8.57
CA PHE A 195 6.40 -5.52 8.53
C PHE A 195 6.10 -6.08 9.93
N ASP A 196 4.84 -6.45 10.16
CA ASP A 196 4.39 -7.16 11.36
C ASP A 196 3.22 -8.08 10.98
N LYS A 197 3.41 -9.39 11.18
CA LYS A 197 2.42 -10.41 10.82
C LYS A 197 1.19 -10.42 11.72
N VAL A 198 1.30 -9.88 12.93
CA VAL A 198 0.25 -9.92 13.95
C VAL A 198 -0.57 -8.64 13.91
N LYS A 199 0.09 -7.47 13.89
CA LYS A 199 -0.60 -6.17 13.99
C LYS A 199 -1.12 -5.65 12.65
N TYR A 200 -0.40 -5.90 11.57
CA TYR A 200 -0.63 -5.22 10.28
C TYR A 200 -0.92 -6.19 9.13
N GLY A 201 -1.59 -7.30 9.44
CA GLY A 201 -1.88 -8.37 8.48
C GLY A 201 -2.63 -7.89 7.22
N GLY A 202 -3.55 -6.93 7.34
CA GLY A 202 -4.28 -6.39 6.19
C GLY A 202 -3.37 -5.67 5.18
N VAL A 203 -2.51 -4.76 5.63
CA VAL A 203 -1.57 -4.06 4.74
C VAL A 203 -0.49 -5.01 4.24
N GLY A 204 0.05 -5.87 5.11
CA GLY A 204 1.07 -6.83 4.72
C GLY A 204 0.60 -7.79 3.62
N ALA A 205 -0.62 -8.33 3.75
CA ALA A 205 -1.22 -9.20 2.74
C ALA A 205 -1.43 -8.48 1.41
N ALA A 206 -1.85 -7.22 1.42
CA ALA A 206 -2.03 -6.44 0.20
C ALA A 206 -0.72 -6.20 -0.55
N ILE A 207 0.37 -5.87 0.17
CA ILE A 207 1.69 -5.68 -0.45
C ILE A 207 2.22 -7.01 -0.97
N GLU A 208 2.12 -8.08 -0.18
CA GLU A 208 2.55 -9.42 -0.58
C GLU A 208 1.83 -9.88 -1.85
N TYR A 209 0.50 -9.71 -1.91
CA TYR A 209 -0.29 -10.06 -3.09
C TYR A 209 0.12 -9.24 -4.33
N ALA A 210 0.23 -7.92 -4.18
CA ALA A 210 0.60 -7.05 -5.30
C ALA A 210 1.99 -7.40 -5.85
N VAL A 211 2.98 -7.58 -4.98
CA VAL A 211 4.38 -7.80 -5.38
C VAL A 211 4.63 -9.23 -5.84
N LEU A 212 4.19 -10.22 -5.06
CA LEU A 212 4.52 -11.63 -5.34
C LEU A 212 3.55 -12.30 -6.31
N HIS A 213 2.28 -11.88 -6.37
CA HIS A 213 1.28 -12.52 -7.22
C HIS A 213 0.95 -11.70 -8.46
N LEU A 214 0.61 -10.42 -8.29
CA LEU A 214 0.25 -9.55 -9.42
C LEU A 214 1.47 -9.01 -10.18
N LYS A 215 2.66 -9.09 -9.58
CA LYS A 215 3.93 -8.62 -10.16
C LYS A 215 3.87 -7.15 -10.56
N VAL A 216 3.32 -6.30 -9.68
CA VAL A 216 3.35 -4.85 -9.88
C VAL A 216 4.79 -4.37 -10.02
N GLU A 217 5.01 -3.34 -10.82
CA GLU A 217 6.34 -2.77 -11.10
C GLU A 217 6.60 -1.51 -10.27
N ASN A 218 5.54 -0.87 -9.77
CA ASN A 218 5.62 0.38 -9.02
C ASN A 218 4.75 0.31 -7.78
N ILE A 219 5.27 0.71 -6.62
CA ILE A 219 4.46 1.05 -5.44
C ILE A 219 4.51 2.56 -5.25
N VAL A 220 3.34 3.20 -5.24
CA VAL A 220 3.20 4.64 -5.05
C VAL A 220 2.44 4.93 -3.76
N VAL A 221 3.04 5.69 -2.84
CA VAL A 221 2.37 6.17 -1.62
C VAL A 221 2.00 7.64 -1.80
N ILE A 222 0.71 7.96 -1.80
CA ILE A 222 0.20 9.29 -2.13
C ILE A 222 -0.37 9.95 -0.87
N GLY A 223 0.36 10.92 -0.33
CA GLY A 223 -0.13 11.87 0.66
C GLY A 223 -1.01 12.94 0.01
N HIS A 224 -1.70 13.75 0.83
CA HIS A 224 -2.54 14.82 0.30
C HIS A 224 -2.67 15.99 1.28
N SER A 225 -3.02 17.17 0.74
CA SER A 225 -3.30 18.37 1.54
C SER A 225 -4.48 18.20 2.49
N ALA A 226 -4.43 18.87 3.64
CA ALA A 226 -5.49 18.91 4.65
C ALA A 226 -5.98 17.51 5.05
N CYS A 227 -5.02 16.61 5.31
CA CYS A 227 -5.29 15.24 5.73
C CYS A 227 -5.73 15.17 7.19
N GLY A 228 -6.96 14.69 7.44
CA GLY A 228 -7.52 14.57 8.78
C GLY A 228 -6.70 13.65 9.70
N GLY A 229 -6.14 12.55 9.17
CA GLY A 229 -5.31 11.63 9.96
C GLY A 229 -3.97 12.23 10.37
N ILE A 230 -3.34 13.03 9.49
CA ILE A 230 -2.09 13.75 9.83
C ILE A 230 -2.37 14.89 10.80
N LYS A 231 -3.48 15.61 10.62
CA LYS A 231 -3.92 16.62 11.60
C LYS A 231 -4.13 16.00 12.98
N GLY A 232 -4.76 14.82 13.05
CA GLY A 232 -4.88 14.04 14.27
C GLY A 232 -3.52 13.70 14.87
N LEU A 233 -2.62 13.08 14.09
CA LEU A 233 -1.26 12.75 14.52
C LEU A 233 -0.54 13.96 15.14
N MET A 234 -0.59 15.12 14.50
CA MET A 234 0.07 16.33 14.98
C MET A 234 -0.54 16.85 16.29
N SER A 235 -1.86 16.74 16.46
CA SER A 235 -2.58 17.20 17.66
C SER A 235 -2.49 16.27 18.87
N PHE A 236 -2.40 14.95 18.68
CA PHE A 236 -2.45 14.00 19.80
C PHE A 236 -1.17 14.06 20.67
N PRO A 237 -1.28 14.06 22.01
CA PRO A 237 -0.11 14.07 22.90
C PRO A 237 0.70 12.77 22.86
N LEU A 238 0.06 11.63 22.51
CA LEU A 238 0.68 10.30 22.39
C LEU A 238 1.49 9.88 23.62
N ASP A 239 0.96 10.21 24.81
CA ASP A 239 1.50 9.93 26.14
C ASP A 239 1.01 8.58 26.72
N GLY A 240 0.26 7.81 25.94
CA GLY A 240 -0.33 6.53 26.34
C GLY A 240 -1.76 6.65 26.89
N ASN A 241 -2.28 7.86 27.09
CA ASN A 241 -3.68 8.08 27.42
C ASN A 241 -4.49 8.39 26.16
N ASN A 242 -4.91 7.35 25.45
CA ASN A 242 -5.63 7.51 24.20
C ASN A 242 -7.08 7.98 24.44
N SER A 243 -7.49 8.98 23.67
CA SER A 243 -8.88 9.48 23.60
C SER A 243 -9.73 8.75 22.56
N THR A 244 -9.11 7.90 21.74
CA THR A 244 -9.73 7.16 20.64
C THR A 244 -9.39 5.67 20.70
N ASP A 245 -10.33 4.82 20.28
CA ASP A 245 -10.14 3.36 20.35
C ASP A 245 -9.05 2.85 19.40
N PHE A 246 -9.00 3.40 18.18
CA PHE A 246 -8.11 2.91 17.11
C PHE A 246 -7.29 4.00 16.41
N ILE A 247 -7.76 5.25 16.41
CA ILE A 247 -7.20 6.30 15.55
C ILE A 247 -5.78 6.64 16.00
N GLU A 248 -5.57 6.88 17.28
CA GLU A 248 -4.24 7.16 17.85
C GLU A 248 -3.28 5.96 17.66
N ASP A 249 -3.78 4.74 17.86
CA ASP A 249 -2.99 3.53 17.66
C ASP A 249 -2.55 3.33 16.20
N TRP A 250 -3.40 3.74 15.25
CA TRP A 250 -3.09 3.69 13.83
C TRP A 250 -2.12 4.80 13.42
N VAL A 251 -2.43 6.07 13.72
CA VAL A 251 -1.62 7.20 13.21
C VAL A 251 -0.23 7.26 13.81
N LYS A 252 0.02 6.58 14.94
CA LYS A 252 1.35 6.49 15.54
C LYS A 252 2.38 5.79 14.64
N ILE A 253 1.96 5.07 13.60
CA ILE A 253 2.86 4.52 12.56
C ILE A 253 3.81 5.62 12.03
N CYS A 254 3.30 6.85 11.88
CA CYS A 254 4.07 7.99 11.37
C CYS A 254 4.58 8.92 12.48
N LEU A 255 4.70 8.45 13.73
CA LEU A 255 5.38 9.17 14.81
C LEU A 255 6.77 9.72 14.41
N PRO A 256 7.63 8.97 13.69
CA PRO A 256 8.91 9.51 13.23
C PRO A 256 8.78 10.77 12.36
N ALA A 257 7.72 10.87 11.53
CA ALA A 257 7.45 12.06 10.73
C ALA A 257 7.08 13.25 11.62
N LYS A 258 6.19 13.03 12.61
CA LYS A 258 5.83 14.06 13.60
C LYS A 258 7.06 14.57 14.35
N SER A 259 7.89 13.67 14.88
CA SER A 259 9.11 14.03 15.62
C SER A 259 10.07 14.86 14.77
N LYS A 260 10.29 14.46 13.51
CA LYS A 260 11.13 15.21 12.56
C LYS A 260 10.57 16.61 12.31
N VAL A 261 9.28 16.72 12.00
CA VAL A 261 8.62 18.01 11.73
C VAL A 261 8.66 18.94 12.93
N ILE A 262 8.41 18.45 14.14
CA ILE A 262 8.48 19.27 15.36
C ILE A 262 9.91 19.76 15.59
N SER A 263 10.92 18.95 15.33
CA SER A 263 12.32 19.37 15.47
C SER A 263 12.76 20.40 14.43
N GLU A 264 12.24 20.32 13.20
CA GLU A 264 12.60 21.23 12.10
C GLU A 264 11.75 22.52 12.09
N LEU A 265 10.48 22.44 12.49
CA LEU A 265 9.45 23.47 12.30
C LEU A 265 8.62 23.74 13.56
N GLY A 266 9.17 23.49 14.75
CA GLY A 266 8.46 23.63 16.04
C GLY A 266 7.83 25.00 16.26
N ASP A 267 8.48 26.07 15.80
CA ASP A 267 8.01 27.46 15.93
C ASP A 267 7.06 27.92 14.80
N SER A 268 6.86 27.08 13.78
CA SER A 268 6.00 27.40 12.63
C SER A 268 4.52 27.24 12.96
N ALA A 269 3.65 27.87 12.16
CA ALA A 269 2.21 27.70 12.27
C ALA A 269 1.80 26.22 12.13
N PHE A 270 0.79 25.79 12.90
CA PHE A 270 0.33 24.41 12.95
C PHE A 270 -0.04 23.82 11.57
N GLU A 271 -0.66 24.62 10.69
CA GLU A 271 -1.00 24.19 9.33
C GLU A 271 0.25 23.96 8.46
N ALA A 272 1.32 24.75 8.66
CA ALA A 272 2.60 24.52 7.99
C ALA A 272 3.27 23.24 8.48
N GLN A 273 3.19 22.96 9.79
CA GLN A 273 3.66 21.69 10.35
C GLN A 273 2.87 20.51 9.77
N CYS A 274 1.54 20.61 9.69
CA CYS A 274 0.71 19.57 9.06
C CYS A 274 1.12 19.34 7.60
N GLY A 275 1.25 20.39 6.79
CA GLY A 275 1.65 20.28 5.39
C GLY A 275 3.03 19.64 5.19
N ARG A 276 3.98 19.91 6.09
CA ARG A 276 5.28 19.21 6.09
C ARG A 276 5.12 17.75 6.53
N CYS A 277 4.35 17.50 7.59
CA CYS A 277 4.15 16.16 8.13
C CYS A 277 3.42 15.23 7.14
N GLU A 278 2.53 15.77 6.30
CA GLU A 278 1.87 14.99 5.24
C GLU A 278 2.89 14.40 4.25
N ARG A 279 3.91 15.17 3.84
CA ARG A 279 5.00 14.70 2.97
C ARG A 279 5.96 13.77 3.70
N GLU A 280 6.33 14.10 4.93
CA GLU A 280 7.24 13.25 5.72
C GLU A 280 6.60 11.91 6.11
N ALA A 281 5.27 11.85 6.31
CA ALA A 281 4.56 10.60 6.54
C ALA A 281 4.60 9.66 5.31
N VAL A 282 4.61 10.22 4.10
CA VAL A 282 4.87 9.45 2.87
C VAL A 282 6.28 8.87 2.92
N ASN A 283 7.29 9.65 3.29
CA ASN A 283 8.68 9.17 3.40
C ASN A 283 8.82 8.06 4.45
N VAL A 284 8.17 8.20 5.62
CA VAL A 284 8.14 7.13 6.63
C VAL A 284 7.48 5.86 6.08
N SER A 285 6.40 5.99 5.32
CA SER A 285 5.73 4.87 4.68
C SER A 285 6.62 4.19 3.62
N LEU A 286 7.37 4.96 2.84
CA LEU A 286 8.38 4.42 1.91
C LEU A 286 9.50 3.68 2.65
N ALA A 287 9.97 4.20 3.78
CA ALA A 287 10.95 3.52 4.62
C ALA A 287 10.37 2.23 5.22
N ASN A 288 9.11 2.24 5.66
CA ASN A 288 8.43 1.06 6.16
C ASN A 288 8.26 -0.02 5.09
N LEU A 289 8.02 0.36 3.82
CA LEU A 289 8.01 -0.59 2.70
C LEU A 289 9.34 -1.35 2.57
N LEU A 290 10.47 -0.72 2.91
CA LEU A 290 11.78 -1.40 2.93
C LEU A 290 11.89 -2.46 4.04
N THR A 291 10.99 -2.52 5.01
CA THR A 291 11.01 -3.59 6.02
C THR A 291 10.47 -4.92 5.48
N TYR A 292 9.70 -4.89 4.38
CA TYR A 292 9.15 -6.07 3.72
C TYR A 292 10.22 -6.77 2.86
N PRO A 293 10.57 -8.05 3.12
CA PRO A 293 11.66 -8.72 2.41
C PRO A 293 11.47 -8.77 0.89
N PHE A 294 10.26 -9.09 0.42
CA PHE A 294 9.95 -9.19 -1.01
C PHE A 294 9.93 -7.83 -1.74
N VAL A 295 9.71 -6.72 -1.02
CA VAL A 295 9.85 -5.38 -1.58
C VAL A 295 11.32 -5.07 -1.81
N ARG A 296 12.18 -5.31 -0.81
CA ARG A 296 13.65 -5.13 -0.98
C ARG A 296 14.19 -6.01 -2.10
N GLU A 297 13.78 -7.26 -2.16
CA GLU A 297 14.18 -8.18 -3.22
C GLU A 297 13.79 -7.66 -4.61
N GLY A 298 12.56 -7.14 -4.76
CA GLY A 298 12.11 -6.53 -6.01
C GLY A 298 12.92 -5.29 -6.41
N LEU A 299 13.29 -4.45 -5.43
CA LEU A 299 14.14 -3.28 -5.66
C LEU A 299 15.55 -3.68 -6.10
N VAL A 300 16.19 -4.63 -5.41
CA VAL A 300 17.54 -5.12 -5.77
C VAL A 300 17.55 -5.73 -7.16
N LYS A 301 16.49 -6.44 -7.55
CA LYS A 301 16.35 -7.03 -8.89
C LYS A 301 15.97 -6.02 -9.98
N GLY A 302 15.67 -4.77 -9.62
CA GLY A 302 15.17 -3.76 -10.55
C GLY A 302 13.77 -4.06 -11.11
N THR A 303 13.01 -4.98 -10.51
CA THR A 303 11.66 -5.34 -10.93
C THR A 303 10.57 -4.52 -10.24
N LEU A 304 10.95 -3.73 -9.23
CA LEU A 304 10.03 -2.92 -8.42
C LEU A 304 10.65 -1.55 -8.17
N ALA A 305 9.85 -0.50 -8.25
CA ALA A 305 10.22 0.87 -7.88
C ALA A 305 9.29 1.43 -6.79
N LEU A 306 9.84 2.21 -5.87
CA LEU A 306 9.08 2.92 -4.84
C LEU A 306 9.00 4.42 -5.17
N LYS A 307 7.80 4.99 -5.06
CA LYS A 307 7.55 6.43 -5.31
C LYS A 307 6.67 7.04 -4.24
N GLY A 308 6.99 8.26 -3.82
CA GLY A 308 6.15 9.10 -3.00
C GLY A 308 5.42 10.12 -3.86
N GLY A 309 4.18 10.43 -3.51
CA GLY A 309 3.40 11.48 -4.15
C GLY A 309 2.71 12.37 -3.12
N TYR A 310 2.41 13.60 -3.50
CA TYR A 310 1.63 14.52 -2.69
C TYR A 310 0.63 15.28 -3.56
N TYR A 311 -0.66 15.09 -3.29
CA TYR A 311 -1.75 15.77 -3.97
C TYR A 311 -2.27 16.94 -3.15
N ASP A 312 -2.03 18.16 -3.62
CA ASP A 312 -2.60 19.39 -3.06
C ASP A 312 -3.89 19.72 -3.80
N PHE A 313 -5.05 19.29 -3.27
CA PHE A 313 -6.35 19.60 -3.88
C PHE A 313 -6.80 21.04 -3.63
N ILE A 314 -6.14 21.77 -2.72
CA ILE A 314 -6.43 23.19 -2.49
C ILE A 314 -5.87 24.01 -3.66
N LYS A 315 -4.67 23.64 -4.13
CA LYS A 315 -3.98 24.31 -5.25
C LYS A 315 -4.16 23.60 -6.59
N GLY A 316 -4.70 22.38 -6.59
CA GLY A 316 -4.78 21.54 -7.78
C GLY A 316 -3.42 21.08 -8.30
N ALA A 317 -2.46 20.83 -7.41
CA ALA A 317 -1.08 20.48 -7.76
C ALA A 317 -0.74 19.05 -7.32
N PHE A 318 0.18 18.40 -8.03
CA PHE A 318 0.67 17.06 -7.70
C PHE A 318 2.19 17.03 -7.74
N GLU A 319 2.81 16.60 -6.64
CA GLU A 319 4.26 16.34 -6.53
C GLU A 319 4.52 14.83 -6.60
N LEU A 320 5.62 14.42 -7.23
CA LEU A 320 6.04 13.02 -7.32
C LEU A 320 7.57 12.94 -7.12
N TRP A 321 8.01 12.01 -6.29
CA TRP A 321 9.42 11.70 -6.07
C TRP A 321 9.68 10.20 -6.00
N GLY A 322 10.90 9.79 -6.28
CA GLY A 322 11.33 8.39 -6.26
C GLY A 322 12.25 8.10 -5.08
N LEU A 323 12.27 6.85 -4.62
CA LEU A 323 13.35 6.32 -3.80
C LEU A 323 14.35 5.60 -4.70
N GLU A 324 15.57 6.12 -4.78
CA GLU A 324 16.68 5.40 -5.40
C GLU A 324 17.23 4.39 -4.41
N PHE A 325 16.94 3.11 -4.65
CA PHE A 325 17.46 2.00 -3.85
C PHE A 325 18.40 1.17 -4.72
N GLY A 326 19.69 1.27 -4.47
CA GLY A 326 20.72 0.45 -5.09
C GLY A 326 21.70 -0.02 -4.03
N LEU A 327 22.01 -1.32 -4.04
CA LEU A 327 23.20 -1.79 -3.35
C LEU A 327 24.38 -1.34 -4.21
N SER A 328 24.96 -0.18 -3.87
CA SER A 328 26.30 0.13 -4.36
C SER A 328 27.22 -0.90 -3.74
N GLU A 329 28.03 -1.60 -4.54
CA GLU A 329 29.30 -2.14 -4.04
C GLU A 329 29.99 -0.95 -3.37
N THR A 330 30.00 -0.91 -2.04
CA THR A 330 30.43 0.28 -1.32
C THR A 330 31.76 0.01 -0.67
N SER A 331 32.74 0.74 -1.21
CA SER A 331 33.85 1.31 -0.48
C SER A 331 33.38 1.88 0.88
N SER A 332 34.34 2.03 1.77
CA SER A 332 34.25 2.55 3.15
C SER A 332 33.31 3.71 3.44
N GLU A 333 32.92 4.50 2.45
CA GLU A 333 32.09 5.68 2.61
C GLU A 333 30.65 5.37 3.03
N ALA A 334 29.99 4.32 2.51
CA ALA A 334 28.62 4.00 2.94
C ALA A 334 28.54 3.37 4.33
N VAL A 335 29.60 2.68 4.75
CA VAL A 335 29.76 2.21 6.12
C VAL A 335 29.89 3.43 7.05
N ASN A 336 30.67 4.44 6.64
CA ASN A 336 30.83 5.68 7.41
C ASN A 336 29.51 6.49 7.50
N VAL A 337 28.69 6.54 6.44
CA VAL A 337 27.37 7.18 6.48
C VAL A 337 26.42 6.44 7.43
N SER A 338 26.43 5.10 7.40
CA SER A 338 25.62 4.29 8.32
C SER A 338 26.05 4.46 9.78
N LEU A 339 27.36 4.54 10.04
CA LEU A 339 27.90 4.86 11.36
C LEU A 339 27.53 6.28 11.80
N ALA A 340 27.58 7.26 10.90
CA ALA A 340 27.16 8.64 11.17
C ALA A 340 25.67 8.75 11.51
N ASN A 341 24.82 7.96 10.86
CA ASN A 341 23.39 7.88 11.20
C ASN A 341 23.15 7.33 12.62
N LEU A 342 23.95 6.35 13.07
CA LEU A 342 23.86 5.86 14.45
C LEU A 342 24.20 6.95 15.47
N LEU A 343 25.06 7.91 15.13
CA LEU A 343 25.37 9.06 15.98
C LEU A 343 24.21 10.06 16.13
N THR A 344 23.13 9.95 15.33
CA THR A 344 21.95 10.79 15.52
C THR A 344 21.17 10.42 16.79
N TYR A 345 21.28 9.16 17.24
CA TYR A 345 20.60 8.68 18.44
C TYR A 345 21.30 9.15 19.73
N PRO A 346 20.59 9.78 20.68
CA PRO A 346 21.18 10.31 21.91
C PRO A 346 21.90 9.25 22.77
N PHE A 347 21.32 8.05 22.90
CA PHE A 347 21.91 6.98 23.70
C PHE A 347 23.24 6.46 23.13
N VAL A 348 23.41 6.50 21.80
CA VAL A 348 24.65 6.09 21.13
C VAL A 348 25.75 7.12 21.39
N ARG A 349 25.43 8.41 21.29
CA ARG A 349 26.37 9.50 21.62
C ARG A 349 26.80 9.46 23.08
N GLU A 350 25.83 9.33 23.99
CA GLU A 350 26.14 9.23 25.42
C GLU A 350 26.98 7.99 25.74
N GLY A 351 26.69 6.84 25.12
CA GLY A 351 27.46 5.61 25.31
C GLY A 351 28.90 5.72 24.81
N LEU A 352 29.12 6.39 23.67
CA LEU A 352 30.45 6.65 23.13
C LEU A 352 31.26 7.62 24.02
N VAL A 353 30.64 8.71 24.49
CA VAL A 353 31.29 9.69 25.38
C VAL A 353 31.62 9.09 26.75
N LYS A 354 30.74 8.25 27.29
CA LYS A 354 30.95 7.55 28.57
C LYS A 354 31.88 6.33 28.44
N GLY A 355 32.33 6.00 27.23
CA GLY A 355 33.16 4.82 26.96
C GLY A 355 32.45 3.49 27.19
N THR A 356 31.12 3.48 27.32
CA THR A 356 30.32 2.26 27.55
C THR A 356 29.89 1.59 26.25
N LEU A 357 30.13 2.23 25.11
CA LEU A 357 29.77 1.74 23.78
C LEU A 357 30.90 2.02 22.78
N ALA A 358 31.15 1.07 21.89
CA ALA A 358 32.09 1.22 20.77
C ALA A 358 31.38 0.84 19.46
N LEU A 359 31.51 1.68 18.44
CA LEU A 359 30.95 1.39 17.12
C LEU A 359 32.06 0.87 16.20
N LYS A 360 31.81 -0.25 15.53
CA LYS A 360 32.65 -0.77 14.46
C LYS A 360 31.81 -0.97 13.22
N GLY A 361 32.29 -0.46 12.09
CA GLY A 361 31.73 -0.75 10.79
C GLY A 361 32.32 -2.04 10.24
N GLY A 362 31.55 -2.76 9.44
CA GLY A 362 32.05 -3.94 8.75
C GLY A 362 31.32 -4.16 7.44
N TYR A 363 32.03 -4.69 6.46
CA TYR A 363 31.51 -5.09 5.17
C TYR A 363 31.66 -6.61 5.02
N TYR A 364 30.58 -7.29 4.62
CA TYR A 364 30.61 -8.70 4.29
C TYR A 364 30.45 -8.87 2.77
N ASP A 365 31.51 -9.32 2.11
CA ASP A 365 31.51 -9.64 0.69
C ASP A 365 30.85 -11.02 0.51
N PHE A 366 29.59 -11.04 0.09
CA PHE A 366 28.84 -12.28 -0.14
C PHE A 366 29.39 -13.12 -1.31
N ILE A 367 30.15 -12.51 -2.22
CA ILE A 367 30.74 -13.19 -3.38
C ILE A 367 32.07 -13.84 -2.98
N LYS A 368 32.88 -13.15 -2.17
CA LYS A 368 34.19 -13.64 -1.71
C LYS A 368 34.14 -14.39 -0.37
N GLY A 369 33.03 -14.33 0.36
CA GLY A 369 32.89 -14.94 1.69
C GLY A 369 33.82 -14.32 2.73
N ALA A 370 34.16 -13.04 2.57
CA ALA A 370 35.15 -12.35 3.40
C ALA A 370 34.51 -11.19 4.18
N PHE A 371 34.96 -10.97 5.40
CA PHE A 371 34.52 -9.87 6.25
C PHE A 371 35.66 -8.89 6.50
N GLU A 372 35.44 -7.62 6.15
CA GLU A 372 36.37 -6.54 6.41
C GLU A 372 35.81 -5.61 7.49
N LEU A 373 36.56 -5.41 8.58
CA LEU A 373 36.22 -4.51 9.68
C LEU A 373 36.92 -3.17 9.50
N TRP A 374 36.14 -2.09 9.58
CA TRP A 374 36.62 -0.72 9.48
C TRP A 374 36.27 -0.01 10.81
N GLY A 375 37.31 0.32 11.59
CA GLY A 375 37.15 1.04 12.85
C GLY A 375 37.48 2.52 12.66
N LEU A 376 36.58 3.41 13.09
CA LEU A 376 36.94 4.77 13.44
C LEU A 376 37.48 4.75 14.88
N GLU A 377 38.79 4.83 15.05
CA GLU A 377 39.37 5.13 16.36
C GLU A 377 39.11 6.62 16.68
N PHE A 378 38.11 6.89 17.52
CA PHE A 378 37.99 8.21 18.14
C PHE A 378 39.03 8.31 19.25
N GLY A 379 40.27 8.63 18.88
CA GLY A 379 41.30 9.05 19.81
C GLY A 379 40.96 10.44 20.35
N LEU A 380 40.67 10.54 21.65
CA LEU A 380 40.67 11.82 22.35
C LEU A 380 42.11 12.35 22.37
N SER A 381 42.44 13.31 21.51
CA SER A 381 43.64 14.12 21.70
C SER A 381 43.36 15.11 22.83
N GLU A 382 43.84 14.83 24.03
CA GLU A 382 43.98 15.84 25.08
C GLU A 382 45.02 16.88 24.61
N THR A 383 44.54 18.03 24.14
CA THR A 383 45.39 19.23 24.08
C THR A 383 45.42 19.83 25.49
N SER A 384 46.45 19.49 26.26
CA SER A 384 46.86 20.29 27.40
C SER A 384 47.60 21.53 26.88
N SER A 385 47.13 22.71 27.25
CA SER A 385 47.91 23.95 27.17
C SER A 385 47.87 24.61 28.54
N VAL A 386 49.07 24.80 29.09
CA VAL A 386 49.41 25.58 30.29
C VAL A 386 48.97 27.03 30.14
#